data_AF-A0A8J5M7F8-F1
#
_entry.id   AF-A0A8J5M7F8-F1
#
_cell.length_a   1.000
_cell.length_b   1.000
_cell.length_c   1.000
_cell.angle_alpha   90.00
_cell.angle_beta   90.00
_cell.angle_gamma   90.00
#
_symmetry.space_group_name_H-M   'P 1'
#
loop_
_entity.id
_entity.type
_entity.pdbx_description
1 polymer ?
#
loop_
_entity_poly.entity_id
_entity_poly.type
_entity_poly.pdbx_seq_one_letter_code
_entity_poly.pdbx_strand_id
1 'polypeptide(L)' 'MIPGCTKGARSRGLCKRHGGGKRCTHPECTRSDQGGGFCIAHGGGKRCATEGCKNSAQSRGLCKSHG' A
#
# COMPACT_ATOMS: atom_id res chain seq x y z
N MET A 1 16.78 -12.16 -0.05
CA MET A 1 16.41 -12.96 1.14
C MET A 1 16.96 -12.25 2.37
N ILE A 2 16.13 -11.85 3.33
CA ILE A 2 16.60 -11.27 4.61
C ILE A 2 16.73 -12.41 5.62
N PRO A 3 17.90 -12.61 6.26
CA PRO A 3 18.09 -13.67 7.25
C PRO A 3 17.07 -13.52 8.40
N GLY A 4 16.38 -14.60 8.73
CA GLY A 4 15.31 -14.62 9.74
C GLY A 4 13.90 -14.28 9.24
N CYS A 5 13.72 -13.94 7.95
CA CYS A 5 12.39 -13.75 7.40
C CYS A 5 11.82 -15.05 6.81
N THR A 6 10.94 -15.73 7.56
CA THR A 6 10.18 -16.91 7.11
C THR A 6 9.08 -16.59 6.10
N LYS A 7 8.78 -15.30 5.87
CA LYS A 7 7.79 -14.89 4.86
C LYS A 7 8.43 -14.92 3.47
N GLY A 8 7.88 -15.78 2.61
CA GLY A 8 8.34 -15.96 1.23
C GLY A 8 8.49 -14.63 0.48
N ALA A 9 9.56 -14.55 -0.31
CA ALA A 9 9.79 -13.42 -1.20
C ALA A 9 8.66 -13.33 -2.23
N ARG A 10 8.10 -12.14 -2.42
CA ARG A 10 7.09 -11.90 -3.46
C ARG A 10 7.69 -11.29 -4.72
N SER A 11 8.52 -10.26 -4.56
CA SER A 11 9.19 -9.61 -5.70
C SER A 11 10.56 -9.10 -5.28
N ARG A 12 11.50 -9.06 -6.23
CA ARG A 12 12.92 -8.70 -6.00
C ARG A 12 13.60 -9.50 -4.85
N GLY A 13 13.16 -10.73 -4.60
CA GLY A 13 13.74 -11.56 -3.53
C GLY A 13 13.45 -11.08 -2.10
N LEU A 14 12.48 -10.17 -1.92
CA LEU A 14 12.09 -9.57 -0.64
C LEU A 14 10.61 -9.84 -0.35
N CYS A 15 10.24 -9.89 0.94
CA CYS A 15 8.86 -10.05 1.35
C CYS A 15 8.14 -8.68 1.42
N LYS A 16 6.81 -8.66 1.57
CA LYS A 16 6.02 -7.41 1.62
C LYS A 16 6.56 -6.41 2.66
N ARG A 17 6.97 -6.89 3.84
CA ARG A 17 7.53 -6.05 4.91
C ARG A 17 8.93 -5.53 4.57
N HIS A 18 9.69 -6.28 3.80
CA HIS A 18 11.07 -5.95 3.45
C HIS A 18 11.19 -5.29 2.07
N GLY A 19 10.14 -4.61 1.59
CA GLY A 19 10.20 -3.85 0.34
C GLY A 19 10.09 -4.71 -0.93
N GLY A 20 9.59 -5.94 -0.80
CA GLY A 20 9.18 -6.77 -1.95
C GLY A 20 7.83 -6.38 -2.56
N GLY A 21 7.23 -5.28 -2.10
CA GLY A 21 6.10 -4.62 -2.78
C GLY A 21 6.58 -3.69 -3.87
N LYS A 22 5.67 -3.13 -4.67
CA LYS A 22 6.03 -2.04 -5.58
C LYS A 22 6.33 -0.78 -4.73
N ARG A 23 6.89 0.24 -5.38
CA ARG A 23 7.10 1.54 -4.74
C ARG A 23 6.15 2.56 -5.35
N CYS A 24 5.93 3.63 -4.61
CA CYS A 24 5.22 4.79 -5.12
C CYS A 24 5.89 5.28 -6.41
N THR A 25 5.10 5.46 -7.46
CA THR A 25 5.53 5.98 -8.77
C THR A 25 5.86 7.47 -8.70
N HIS A 26 5.40 8.17 -7.66
CA HIS A 26 5.72 9.58 -7.47
C HIS A 26 7.25 9.80 -7.39
N PRO A 27 7.81 10.75 -8.16
CA PRO A 27 9.24 11.07 -8.12
C PRO A 27 9.64 11.46 -6.69
N GLU A 28 10.88 11.14 -6.31
CA GLU A 28 11.42 11.37 -4.96
C GLU A 28 10.72 10.58 -3.83
N CYS A 29 9.74 9.71 -4.13
CA CYS A 29 9.02 8.97 -3.11
C CYS A 29 9.58 7.55 -2.92
N THR A 30 10.20 7.31 -1.76
CA THR A 30 10.70 5.97 -1.37
C THR A 30 9.66 5.10 -0.66
N ARG A 31 8.45 5.62 -0.47
CA ARG A 31 7.37 4.91 0.25
C ARG A 31 6.84 3.73 -0.57
N SER A 32 6.41 2.69 0.13
CA SER A 32 5.77 1.52 -0.47
C SER A 32 4.46 1.90 -1.13
N ASP A 33 4.19 1.29 -2.29
CA ASP A 33 2.88 1.40 -2.90
C ASP A 33 1.83 0.73 -2.00
N GLN A 34 0.69 1.38 -1.83
CA GLN A 34 -0.44 0.80 -1.09
C GLN A 34 -1.49 0.21 -2.04
N GLY A 35 -1.20 0.22 -3.35
CA GLY A 35 -2.12 -0.13 -4.43
C GLY A 35 -2.33 1.05 -5.39
N GLY A 36 -2.51 0.74 -6.67
CA GLY A 36 -2.68 1.77 -7.72
C GLY A 36 -1.40 2.52 -8.10
N GLY A 37 -0.22 2.04 -7.67
CA GLY A 37 1.07 2.63 -8.03
C GLY A 37 1.51 3.81 -7.14
N PHE A 38 0.73 4.22 -6.15
CA PHE A 38 1.10 5.33 -5.26
C PHE A 38 1.16 4.87 -3.80
N CYS A 39 1.80 5.67 -2.94
CA CYS A 39 1.73 5.51 -1.48
C CYS A 39 0.46 6.16 -0.91
N ILE A 40 0.10 5.85 0.34
CA ILE A 40 -1.12 6.37 0.97
C ILE A 40 -1.25 7.90 0.94
N ALA A 41 -0.13 8.62 1.08
CA ALA A 41 -0.09 10.07 1.01
C ALA A 41 -0.29 10.61 -0.41
N HIS A 42 0.20 9.89 -1.43
CA HIS A 42 0.15 10.31 -2.83
C HIS A 42 -1.03 9.72 -3.61
N GLY A 43 -2.11 9.30 -2.95
CA GLY A 43 -3.28 8.74 -3.65
C GLY A 43 -3.42 7.23 -3.55
N GLY A 44 -2.38 6.53 -3.12
CA GLY A 44 -2.30 5.07 -3.11
C GLY A 44 -3.22 4.37 -2.12
N GLY A 45 -3.54 3.11 -2.44
CA GLY A 45 -4.46 2.28 -1.66
C GLY A 45 -5.92 2.46 -2.05
N LYS A 46 -6.77 1.61 -1.48
CA LYS A 46 -8.21 1.68 -1.73
C LYS A 46 -8.77 2.95 -1.06
N ARG A 47 -9.53 3.75 -1.80
CA ARG A 47 -10.28 4.89 -1.26
C ARG A 47 -11.63 4.42 -0.75
N CYS A 48 -12.19 5.19 0.18
CA CYS A 48 -13.55 4.99 0.63
C CYS A 48 -14.50 5.09 -0.57
N ALA A 49 -15.41 4.13 -0.71
CA ALA A 49 -16.38 4.07 -1.79
C ALA A 49 -17.49 5.13 -1.63
N THR A 50 -17.62 5.71 -0.43
CA THR A 50 -18.48 6.87 -0.19
C THR A 50 -18.11 8.05 -1.07
N GLU A 51 -19.11 8.59 -1.77
CA GLU A 51 -19.00 9.81 -2.54
C GLU A 51 -18.54 10.99 -1.67
N GLY A 52 -17.52 11.71 -2.13
CA GLY A 52 -16.91 12.82 -1.40
C GLY A 52 -15.95 12.43 -0.28
N CYS A 53 -15.80 11.14 0.05
CA CYS A 53 -14.88 10.72 1.10
C CYS A 53 -13.45 10.54 0.57
N LYS A 54 -12.55 11.42 1.00
CA LYS A 54 -11.11 11.37 0.66
C LYS A 54 -10.33 10.37 1.51
N ASN A 55 -10.95 9.74 2.50
CA ASN A 55 -10.29 8.82 3.41
C ASN A 55 -9.93 7.50 2.71
N SER A 56 -8.88 6.86 3.20
CA SER A 56 -8.52 5.51 2.78
C SER A 56 -9.51 4.50 3.34
N ALA A 57 -9.88 3.52 2.51
CA ALA A 57 -10.68 2.39 2.93
C ALA A 57 -9.86 1.48 3.85
N GLN A 58 -10.41 1.19 5.02
CA GLN A 58 -9.89 0.19 5.96
C GLN A 58 -10.44 -1.20 5.59
N SER A 59 -11.75 -1.30 5.41
CA SER A 59 -12.46 -2.58 5.31
C SER A 59 -13.55 -2.49 4.26
N ARG A 60 -13.69 -3.51 3.40
CA ARG A 60 -14.75 -3.60 2.37
C ARG A 60 -14.89 -2.38 1.45
N GLY A 61 -13.83 -1.59 1.28
CA GLY A 61 -13.89 -0.36 0.49
C GLY A 61 -14.43 0.85 1.25
N LEU A 62 -14.57 0.80 2.57
CA LEU A 62 -15.08 1.89 3.42
C LEU A 62 -14.00 2.32 4.41
N CYS A 63 -13.94 3.61 4.73
CA CYS A 63 -13.05 4.14 5.75
C CYS A 63 -13.63 3.90 7.16
N LYS A 64 -12.83 4.14 8.21
CA LYS A 64 -13.25 3.95 9.62
C LYS A 64 -14.55 4.65 10.04
N SER A 65 -14.96 5.67 9.29
CA SER A 65 -16.17 6.46 9.58
C SER A 65 -17.38 5.97 8.80
N HIS A 66 -17.17 5.20 7.74
CA HIS A 66 -18.24 4.66 6.90
C HIS A 66 -18.33 3.12 6.98
N GLY A 67 -17.45 2.46 7.77
CA GLY A 67 -17.37 1.00 7.90
C GLY A 67 -16.68 0.55 9.17
#